data_AF-T1J3T4-F1
#
_entry.id   AF-T1J3T4-F1
#
_cell.length_a   1.000
_cell.length_b   1.000
_cell.length_c   1.000
_cell.angle_alpha   90.00
_cell.angle_beta   90.00
_cell.angle_gamma   90.00
#
_symmetry.space_group_name_H-M   'P 1'
#
loop_
_entity.id
_entity.type
_entity.pdbx_description
1 polymer ?
#
loop_
_entity_poly.entity_id
_entity_poly.type
_entity_poly.pdbx_seq_one_letter_code
_entity_poly.pdbx_strand_id
1 'polypeptide(L)'
;MTTIGISFFFLIKLYKMAADIEGTHPYQQLYEEDEVYKYEKFLRLQRRTCSGQRFTAICILASTITLIVILLCFLGGNDDLWAGTIPNSHSYFDISVSTTCGTVEGEATNDGFVFKGIPYALPPTGRKRWQKSQPLLSHKGCWRGKLETKRFASKCVQQNPLSGKIEGDENCLFLNVFTPTLDNLSLLPVVVYVHGGDFMWGSGHQLGLSPEMSVSHEYNIIIVTFNYRLSVFGFLVIDLPSSNTSDSQLTGNYGLHDQILALKWVQQNIRNFGGDPDKVTLFGQGSGGSCALALLASTAANNLFQRMWLSSPKLINYMSLQGDILPASTQDFWKSDFINDVPLLIGSTAQVEEIELGTDSTSWTIHQFEDYAQQMANFIRANDSQLLAQLYYNESNPQLSLLSAISDKQSVCPTNLLANQTSVLLSPVYRYVTTGQLSKVIQLPFTQHLARYSFPTIDLITFFGLLKHYIQEPSDNDYMFKEQIQSMAIDFVQCGSMQMSSWKPYPKTIALISNKINLVPDYHKDQCHFWILAAQRV
;
A
#
# COMPACT_ATOMS: atom_id res chain seq x y z
N MET A 1 2.62 37.90 21.45
CA MET A 1 1.91 36.77 22.08
C MET A 1 0.70 37.20 22.93
N THR A 2 0.13 38.40 22.76
CA THR A 2 -0.98 38.90 23.60
C THR A 2 -2.20 39.43 22.82
N THR A 3 -2.21 39.36 21.48
CA THR A 3 -3.35 39.78 20.65
C THR A 3 -4.17 38.62 20.07
N ILE A 4 -3.69 37.37 20.16
CA ILE A 4 -4.38 36.17 19.64
C ILE A 4 -5.42 35.62 20.65
N GLY A 5 -5.21 35.84 21.95
CA GLY A 5 -6.10 35.32 23.00
C GLY A 5 -7.45 36.05 23.13
N ILE A 6 -7.52 37.32 22.72
CA ILE A 6 -8.72 38.15 22.91
C ILE A 6 -9.75 37.89 21.79
N SER A 7 -9.29 37.61 20.56
CA SER A 7 -10.17 37.27 19.43
C SER A 7 -10.82 35.88 19.58
N PHE A 8 -10.13 34.92 20.22
CA PHE A 8 -10.65 33.56 20.41
C PHE A 8 -11.76 33.50 21.47
N PHE A 9 -11.63 34.28 22.55
CA PHE A 9 -12.64 34.37 23.60
C PHE A 9 -13.94 35.05 23.13
N PHE A 10 -13.87 35.99 22.18
CA PHE A 10 -15.04 36.66 21.63
C PHE A 10 -15.85 35.76 20.68
N LEU A 11 -15.17 34.92 19.88
CA LEU A 11 -15.79 33.95 18.97
C LEU A 11 -16.56 32.86 19.72
N ILE A 12 -16.02 32.35 20.84
CA ILE A 12 -16.69 31.34 21.67
C ILE A 12 -17.94 31.93 22.35
N LYS A 13 -17.90 33.20 22.76
CA LYS A 13 -19.04 33.87 23.40
C LYS A 13 -20.20 34.12 22.43
N LEU A 14 -19.89 34.49 21.18
CA LEU A 14 -20.89 34.68 20.12
C LEU A 14 -21.54 33.35 19.70
N TYR A 15 -20.77 32.25 19.67
CA TYR A 15 -21.31 30.92 19.35
C TYR A 15 -22.24 30.39 20.44
N LYS A 16 -21.92 30.65 21.72
CA LYS A 16 -22.81 30.31 22.85
C LYS A 16 -24.11 31.11 22.87
N MET A 17 -24.08 32.39 22.47
CA MET A 17 -25.30 33.21 22.37
C MET A 17 -26.21 32.82 21.21
N ALA A 18 -25.66 32.24 20.14
CA ALA A 18 -26.46 31.71 19.02
C ALA A 18 -27.12 30.36 19.34
N ALA A 19 -26.50 29.55 20.21
CA ALA A 19 -27.03 28.24 20.61
C ALA A 19 -28.21 28.32 21.61
N ASP A 20 -28.39 29.46 22.30
CA ASP A 20 -29.48 29.66 23.27
C ASP A 20 -30.80 30.18 22.65
N ILE A 21 -30.87 30.39 21.32
CA ILE A 21 -32.04 30.99 20.65
C ILE A 21 -32.95 29.97 19.93
N GLU A 22 -32.53 28.72 19.74
CA GLU A 22 -33.39 27.70 19.09
C GLU A 22 -33.60 26.46 19.98
N GLY A 23 -34.43 26.64 21.01
CA GLY A 23 -35.05 25.52 21.71
C GLY A 23 -36.41 25.19 21.12
N THR A 24 -36.58 24.01 20.49
CA THR A 24 -37.74 23.08 20.62
C THR A 24 -37.79 22.04 19.48
N HIS A 25 -37.31 20.82 19.72
CA HIS A 25 -37.99 19.52 19.49
C HIS A 25 -37.02 18.32 19.42
N PRO A 26 -37.46 17.09 19.79
CA PRO A 26 -36.59 16.04 20.30
C PRO A 26 -36.27 14.96 19.25
N TYR A 27 -35.01 14.81 18.89
CA TYR A 27 -34.41 13.55 18.43
C TYR A 27 -32.93 13.58 18.79
N GLN A 28 -32.61 13.15 20.01
CA GLN A 28 -31.25 13.12 20.53
C GLN A 28 -30.79 11.66 20.58
N GLN A 29 -30.07 11.23 19.53
CA GLN A 29 -29.17 10.08 19.57
C GLN A 29 -28.23 10.13 18.36
N LEU A 30 -27.23 11.02 18.41
CA LEU A 30 -26.05 10.96 17.55
C LEU A 30 -24.83 11.26 18.43
N TYR A 31 -23.85 10.36 18.32
CA TYR A 31 -22.60 10.28 19.07
C TYR A 31 -21.88 11.64 19.14
N GLU A 32 -21.51 12.06 20.35
CA GLU A 32 -20.56 13.17 20.55
C GLU A 32 -19.19 12.73 20.02
N GLU A 33 -18.77 13.32 18.89
CA GLU A 33 -17.40 13.20 18.38
C GLU A 33 -16.45 13.98 19.30
N ASP A 34 -15.43 13.28 19.83
CA ASP A 34 -14.41 13.82 20.73
C ASP A 34 -13.67 15.04 20.12
N GLU A 35 -13.50 16.11 20.88
CA GLU A 35 -12.79 17.33 20.47
C GLU A 35 -11.33 17.07 20.05
N VAL A 36 -10.73 15.96 20.51
CA VAL A 36 -9.41 15.46 20.07
C VAL A 36 -9.43 15.09 18.58
N TYR A 37 -10.51 14.48 18.10
CA TYR A 37 -10.66 14.09 16.70
C TYR A 37 -10.77 15.31 15.77
N LYS A 38 -11.43 16.39 16.22
CA LYS A 38 -11.48 17.67 15.48
C LYS A 38 -10.11 18.33 15.40
N TYR A 39 -9.33 18.30 16.49
CA TYR A 39 -7.97 18.83 16.52
C TYR A 39 -7.02 18.04 15.60
N GLU A 40 -7.12 16.71 15.58
CA GLU A 40 -6.35 15.89 14.65
C GLU A 40 -6.73 16.12 13.19
N LYS A 41 -8.03 16.23 12.89
CA LYS A 41 -8.53 16.57 11.56
C LYS A 41 -7.98 17.94 11.09
N PHE A 42 -7.88 18.90 12.00
CA PHE A 42 -7.25 20.20 11.74
C PHE A 42 -5.74 20.10 11.46
N LEU A 43 -4.99 19.31 12.23
CA LEU A 43 -3.57 19.05 11.97
C LEU A 43 -3.33 18.29 10.65
N ARG A 44 -4.26 17.42 10.23
CA ARG A 44 -4.19 16.70 8.95
C ARG A 44 -4.43 17.64 7.75
N LEU A 45 -5.31 18.63 7.90
CA LEU A 45 -5.50 19.69 6.90
C LEU A 45 -4.24 20.57 6.72
N GLN A 46 -3.43 20.76 7.77
CA GLN A 46 -2.15 21.47 7.69
C GLN A 46 -1.06 20.73 6.90
N ARG A 47 -1.14 19.39 6.75
CA ARG A 47 -0.09 18.58 6.07
C ARG A 47 -0.18 18.58 4.53
N ARG A 48 -1.06 19.37 3.93
CA ARG A 48 -1.37 19.35 2.48
C ARG A 48 -0.31 19.93 1.55
N THR A 49 0.81 20.46 2.05
CA THR A 49 1.85 21.07 1.19
C THR A 49 3.26 20.63 1.61
N CYS A 50 3.99 19.98 0.69
CA CYS A 50 5.37 19.52 0.87
C CYS A 50 6.42 20.65 1.03
N SER A 51 6.01 21.91 1.24
CA SER A 51 6.91 23.02 1.53
C SER A 51 6.28 23.97 2.56
N GLY A 52 6.87 24.08 3.76
CA GLY A 52 6.41 24.97 4.83
C GLY A 52 6.43 26.48 4.51
N GLN A 53 6.91 26.89 3.34
CA GLN A 53 7.02 28.31 2.96
C GLN A 53 5.84 28.85 2.10
N ARG A 54 5.02 27.98 1.51
CA ARG A 54 3.86 28.43 0.68
C ARG A 54 2.56 28.61 1.49
N PHE A 55 2.52 28.10 2.72
CA PHE A 55 1.31 28.07 3.56
C PHE A 55 0.96 29.46 4.13
N THR A 56 1.95 30.30 4.43
CA THR A 56 1.72 31.68 4.89
C THR A 56 1.01 32.53 3.85
N ALA A 57 1.36 32.37 2.56
CA ALA A 57 0.70 33.08 1.47
C ALA A 57 -0.77 32.64 1.27
N ILE A 58 -1.06 31.35 1.41
CA ILE A 58 -2.41 30.79 1.25
C ILE A 58 -3.31 31.20 2.42
N CYS A 59 -2.82 31.20 3.66
CA CYS A 59 -3.57 31.68 4.83
C CYS A 59 -3.87 33.18 4.76
N ILE A 60 -2.94 33.99 4.24
CA ILE A 60 -3.16 35.42 4.00
C ILE A 60 -4.24 35.62 2.92
N LEU A 61 -4.19 34.85 1.81
CA LEU A 61 -5.21 34.93 0.77
C LEU A 61 -6.60 34.53 1.28
N ALA A 62 -6.71 33.42 2.01
CA ALA A 62 -7.98 32.95 2.54
C ALA A 62 -8.59 33.95 3.54
N SER A 63 -7.78 34.54 4.43
CA SER A 63 -8.26 35.56 5.36
C SER A 63 -8.69 36.86 4.66
N THR A 64 -8.02 37.26 3.57
CA THR A 64 -8.47 38.42 2.76
C THR A 64 -9.79 38.16 2.02
N ILE A 65 -10.02 36.95 1.51
CA ILE A 65 -11.26 36.58 0.82
C ILE A 65 -12.44 36.55 1.81
N THR A 66 -12.26 35.99 3.00
CA THR A 66 -13.30 35.99 4.04
C THR A 66 -13.69 37.40 4.47
N LEU A 67 -12.71 38.30 4.60
CA LEU A 67 -12.96 39.72 4.89
C LEU A 67 -13.75 40.40 3.77
N ILE A 68 -13.46 40.09 2.50
CA ILE A 68 -14.18 40.64 1.34
C ILE A 68 -15.63 40.13 1.29
N VAL A 69 -15.87 38.84 1.55
CA VAL A 69 -17.23 38.27 1.57
C VAL A 69 -18.05 38.87 2.70
N ILE A 70 -17.47 39.03 3.89
CA ILE A 70 -18.13 39.70 5.02
C ILE A 70 -18.46 41.15 4.65
N LEU A 71 -17.53 41.88 4.01
CA LEU A 71 -17.76 43.25 3.56
C LEU A 71 -18.90 43.35 2.53
N LEU A 72 -18.99 42.38 1.61
CA LEU A 72 -20.05 42.30 0.61
C LEU A 72 -21.42 41.97 1.22
N CYS A 73 -21.46 41.11 2.26
CA CYS A 73 -22.68 40.84 3.02
C CYS A 73 -23.16 42.05 3.82
N PHE A 74 -22.25 42.91 4.32
CA PHE A 74 -22.63 44.16 5.01
C PHE A 74 -23.07 45.29 4.05
N LEU A 75 -22.71 45.22 2.76
CA LEU A 75 -23.06 46.23 1.76
C LEU A 75 -24.26 45.83 0.88
N GLY A 76 -24.65 44.56 0.88
CA GLY A 76 -25.78 44.03 0.11
C GLY A 76 -26.98 43.68 0.98
N GLY A 77 -27.58 44.67 1.65
CA GLY A 77 -28.90 44.50 2.23
C GLY A 77 -29.96 44.49 1.13
N ASN A 78 -30.46 43.30 0.81
CA ASN A 78 -31.83 43.07 0.34
C ASN A 78 -32.09 41.56 0.33
N ASP A 79 -32.84 41.12 1.34
CA ASP A 79 -33.50 39.82 1.38
C ASP A 79 -34.60 39.82 0.32
N ASP A 80 -34.47 38.95 -0.68
CA ASP A 80 -35.57 38.26 -1.36
C ASP A 80 -34.99 37.53 -2.57
N LEU A 81 -34.79 36.23 -2.45
CA LEU A 81 -34.95 35.22 -3.51
C LEU A 81 -34.48 33.87 -2.94
N TRP A 82 -35.06 32.78 -3.44
CA TRP A 82 -34.78 31.37 -3.09
C TRP A 82 -35.59 30.72 -1.96
N ALA A 83 -36.91 30.87 -2.00
CA ALA A 83 -37.80 29.80 -1.56
C ALA A 83 -38.05 28.83 -2.75
N GLY A 84 -37.04 28.04 -3.08
CA GLY A 84 -37.14 26.94 -4.04
C GLY A 84 -37.45 25.65 -3.30
N THR A 85 -38.63 25.10 -3.53
CA THR A 85 -39.07 23.77 -3.07
C THR A 85 -38.05 22.70 -3.47
N ILE A 86 -37.41 22.06 -2.49
CA ILE A 86 -36.57 20.88 -2.71
C ILE A 86 -37.49 19.73 -3.13
N PRO A 87 -37.41 19.19 -4.36
CA PRO A 87 -38.12 17.98 -4.68
C PRO A 87 -37.42 16.83 -3.95
N ASN A 88 -38.14 16.17 -3.04
CA ASN A 88 -37.79 14.83 -2.57
C ASN A 88 -37.89 13.88 -3.78
N SER A 89 -36.84 13.83 -4.57
CA SER A 89 -36.54 12.69 -5.41
C SER A 89 -35.30 12.04 -4.81
N HIS A 90 -35.41 10.78 -4.41
CA HIS A 90 -34.24 9.89 -4.33
C HIS A 90 -33.74 9.70 -5.76
N SER A 91 -33.12 10.75 -6.31
CA SER A 91 -32.31 10.72 -7.50
C SER A 91 -31.13 9.82 -7.16
N TYR A 92 -31.16 8.60 -7.66
CA TYR A 92 -30.00 7.73 -7.72
C TYR A 92 -28.96 8.50 -8.55
N PHE A 93 -28.08 9.25 -7.89
CA PHE A 93 -27.04 10.01 -8.59
C PHE A 93 -26.24 9.00 -9.39
N ASP A 94 -26.22 9.21 -10.70
CA ASP A 94 -25.51 8.37 -11.63
C ASP A 94 -24.00 8.57 -11.44
N ILE A 95 -23.35 7.70 -10.66
CA ILE A 95 -21.92 7.73 -10.37
C ILE A 95 -21.17 7.17 -11.58
N SER A 96 -21.07 7.99 -12.63
CA SER A 96 -20.49 7.61 -13.91
C SER A 96 -19.17 8.32 -14.19
N VAL A 97 -18.16 7.58 -14.61
CA VAL A 97 -16.83 8.11 -15.01
C VAL A 97 -16.50 7.64 -16.42
N SER A 98 -16.04 8.55 -17.27
CA SER A 98 -15.59 8.21 -18.62
C SER A 98 -14.15 7.69 -18.59
N THR A 99 -13.92 6.55 -19.23
CA THR A 99 -12.58 5.97 -19.46
C THR A 99 -12.28 5.99 -20.97
N THR A 100 -11.04 5.69 -21.35
CA THR A 100 -10.66 5.51 -22.75
C THR A 100 -11.46 4.42 -23.46
N CYS A 101 -12.08 3.50 -22.72
CA CYS A 101 -12.78 2.34 -23.25
C CYS A 101 -14.30 2.35 -23.00
N GLY A 102 -14.85 3.51 -22.64
CA GLY A 102 -16.27 3.72 -22.37
C GLY A 102 -16.54 4.21 -20.94
N THR A 103 -17.81 4.45 -20.63
CA THR A 103 -18.23 4.94 -19.31
C THR A 103 -18.39 3.76 -18.34
N VAL A 104 -17.92 3.93 -17.11
CA VAL A 104 -18.12 2.97 -16.00
C VAL A 104 -19.03 3.58 -14.94
N GLU A 105 -19.86 2.74 -14.30
CA GLU A 105 -20.76 3.11 -13.22
C GLU A 105 -20.29 2.53 -11.89
N GLY A 106 -19.96 3.37 -10.93
CA GLY A 106 -19.51 2.97 -9.59
C GLY A 106 -20.63 2.92 -8.56
N GLU A 107 -20.25 2.77 -7.30
CA GLU A 107 -21.12 2.97 -6.14
C GLU A 107 -20.66 4.17 -5.32
N ALA A 108 -21.61 4.91 -4.75
CA ALA A 108 -21.31 5.85 -3.68
C ALA A 108 -21.29 5.11 -2.33
N THR A 109 -20.36 5.49 -1.47
CA THR A 109 -20.27 5.07 -0.06
C THR A 109 -20.38 6.32 0.82
N ASN A 110 -20.38 6.13 2.15
CA ASN A 110 -20.37 7.26 3.08
C ASN A 110 -19.09 8.11 2.99
N ASP A 111 -18.00 7.54 2.47
CA ASP A 111 -16.66 8.14 2.44
C ASP A 111 -16.20 8.52 1.01
N GLY A 112 -16.97 8.19 -0.03
CA GLY A 112 -16.65 8.57 -1.41
C GLY A 112 -17.20 7.59 -2.44
N PHE A 113 -16.38 7.20 -3.42
CA PHE A 113 -16.82 6.41 -4.58
C PHE A 113 -15.92 5.21 -4.81
N VAL A 114 -16.53 4.07 -5.14
CA VAL A 114 -15.81 2.83 -5.45
C VAL A 114 -16.27 2.27 -6.78
N PHE A 115 -15.29 1.91 -7.62
CA PHE A 115 -15.49 1.22 -8.89
C PHE A 115 -14.79 -0.12 -8.80
N LYS A 116 -15.54 -1.22 -8.93
CA LYS A 116 -15.08 -2.59 -8.74
C LYS A 116 -15.20 -3.36 -10.04
N GLY A 117 -14.12 -4.01 -10.47
CA GLY A 117 -14.13 -4.88 -11.64
C GLY A 117 -14.06 -4.16 -13.00
N ILE A 118 -13.32 -3.04 -13.10
CA ILE A 118 -13.07 -2.39 -14.40
C ILE A 118 -12.06 -3.24 -15.19
N PRO A 119 -12.37 -3.72 -16.40
CA PRO A 119 -11.39 -4.44 -17.20
C PRO A 119 -10.32 -3.46 -17.68
N TYR A 120 -9.04 -3.86 -17.63
CA TYR A 120 -7.93 -3.06 -18.16
C TYR A 120 -7.24 -3.72 -19.37
N ALA A 121 -7.54 -4.98 -19.64
CA ALA A 121 -6.97 -5.75 -20.73
C ALA A 121 -8.00 -6.71 -21.34
N LEU A 122 -7.75 -7.17 -22.56
CA LEU A 122 -8.54 -8.26 -23.15
C LEU A 122 -8.39 -9.54 -22.31
N PRO A 123 -9.46 -10.35 -22.16
CA PRO A 123 -9.39 -11.61 -21.43
C PRO A 123 -8.28 -12.52 -21.99
N PRO A 124 -7.31 -12.97 -21.17
CA PRO A 124 -6.20 -13.81 -21.60
C PRO A 124 -6.64 -15.27 -21.71
N THR A 125 -7.72 -15.56 -22.43
CA THR A 125 -8.30 -16.90 -22.54
C THR A 125 -8.01 -17.57 -23.88
N GLY A 126 -8.10 -18.91 -23.92
CA GLY A 126 -7.90 -19.67 -25.15
C GLY A 126 -6.53 -19.43 -25.78
N ARG A 127 -6.50 -18.91 -27.01
CA ARG A 127 -5.24 -18.63 -27.72
C ARG A 127 -4.40 -17.51 -27.07
N LYS A 128 -4.99 -16.68 -26.19
CA LYS A 128 -4.31 -15.58 -25.49
C LYS A 128 -3.69 -15.97 -24.14
N ARG A 129 -3.91 -17.22 -23.69
CA ARG A 129 -3.50 -17.72 -22.36
C ARG A 129 -2.05 -17.39 -22.00
N TRP A 130 -1.13 -17.69 -22.92
CA TRP A 130 0.30 -17.44 -22.76
C TRP A 130 0.80 -16.44 -23.80
N GLN A 131 0.11 -15.31 -23.87
CA GLN A 131 0.52 -14.15 -24.65
C GLN A 131 0.65 -12.93 -23.75
N LYS A 132 1.46 -11.96 -24.20
CA LYS A 132 1.49 -10.62 -23.62
C LYS A 132 0.07 -10.06 -23.57
N SER A 133 -0.32 -9.43 -22.47
CA SER A 133 -1.65 -8.85 -22.35
C SER A 133 -1.87 -7.77 -23.40
N GLN A 134 -3.10 -7.69 -23.89
CA GLN A 134 -3.48 -6.80 -24.98
C GLN A 134 -4.42 -5.71 -24.46
N PRO A 135 -4.20 -4.43 -24.81
CA PRO A 135 -5.07 -3.33 -24.40
C PRO A 135 -6.48 -3.53 -24.96
N LEU A 136 -7.50 -3.12 -24.20
CA LEU A 136 -8.91 -3.21 -24.62
C LEU A 136 -9.23 -2.41 -25.89
N LEU A 137 -8.52 -1.31 -26.12
CA LEU A 137 -8.65 -0.49 -27.33
C LEU A 137 -8.30 -1.26 -28.61
N SER A 138 -7.49 -2.33 -28.48
CA SER A 138 -7.22 -3.21 -29.61
C SER A 138 -8.44 -4.10 -29.89
N HIS A 139 -8.78 -4.29 -31.17
CA HIS A 139 -9.75 -5.29 -31.61
C HIS A 139 -11.21 -5.10 -31.13
N LYS A 140 -11.69 -3.87 -30.94
CA LYS A 140 -13.06 -3.57 -30.47
C LYS A 140 -13.38 -4.23 -29.11
N GLY A 141 -12.39 -4.33 -28.22
CA GLY A 141 -12.55 -4.91 -26.88
C GLY A 141 -13.36 -4.07 -25.90
N CYS A 142 -13.66 -2.82 -26.25
CA CYS A 142 -14.45 -1.92 -25.42
C CYS A 142 -15.93 -2.28 -25.38
N TRP A 143 -16.54 -2.06 -24.21
CA TRP A 143 -17.97 -2.26 -24.03
C TRP A 143 -18.76 -1.17 -24.74
N ARG A 144 -20.04 -1.45 -25.02
CA ARG A 144 -20.98 -0.45 -25.56
C ARG A 144 -21.77 0.16 -24.42
N GLY A 145 -21.95 1.48 -24.45
CA GLY A 145 -22.69 2.20 -23.43
C GLY A 145 -21.94 2.25 -22.09
N LYS A 146 -22.66 2.03 -21.00
CA LYS A 146 -22.14 2.11 -19.63
C LYS A 146 -21.91 0.71 -19.07
N LEU A 147 -20.75 0.49 -18.44
CA LEU A 147 -20.42 -0.76 -17.74
C LEU A 147 -20.68 -0.59 -16.24
N GLU A 148 -21.49 -1.47 -15.66
CA GLU A 148 -21.68 -1.50 -14.21
C GLU A 148 -20.44 -2.10 -13.51
N THR A 149 -19.87 -1.34 -12.57
CA THR A 149 -18.65 -1.69 -11.81
C THR A 149 -18.90 -1.61 -10.31
N LYS A 150 -19.95 -2.29 -9.84
CA LYS A 150 -20.39 -2.29 -8.43
C LYS A 150 -20.01 -3.57 -7.67
N ARG A 151 -19.39 -4.54 -8.34
CA ARG A 151 -18.98 -5.83 -7.76
C ARG A 151 -17.57 -6.17 -8.19
N PHE A 152 -16.80 -6.76 -7.28
CA PHE A 152 -15.48 -7.27 -7.64
C PHE A 152 -15.62 -8.36 -8.70
N ALA A 153 -14.84 -8.24 -9.77
CA ALA A 153 -14.75 -9.25 -10.81
C ALA A 153 -13.86 -10.43 -10.37
N SER A 154 -13.86 -11.51 -11.15
CA SER A 154 -13.15 -12.75 -10.84
C SER A 154 -11.66 -12.53 -10.52
N LYS A 155 -11.17 -13.18 -9.47
CA LYS A 155 -9.73 -13.38 -9.24
C LYS A 155 -9.13 -14.24 -10.36
N CYS A 156 -7.82 -14.16 -10.56
CA CYS A 156 -7.12 -15.08 -11.45
C CYS A 156 -7.09 -16.50 -10.88
N VAL A 157 -7.05 -17.50 -11.78
CA VAL A 157 -6.96 -18.92 -11.42
C VAL A 157 -5.82 -19.16 -10.44
N GLN A 158 -6.15 -19.70 -9.27
CA GLN A 158 -5.22 -19.94 -8.16
C GLN A 158 -5.68 -21.08 -7.27
N GLN A 159 -4.76 -21.63 -6.48
CA GLN A 159 -5.10 -22.53 -5.39
C GLN A 159 -5.30 -21.71 -4.11
N ASN A 160 -6.46 -21.84 -3.48
CA ASN A 160 -6.74 -21.20 -2.21
C ASN A 160 -5.81 -21.77 -1.12
N PRO A 161 -5.01 -20.95 -0.43
CA PRO A 161 -3.97 -21.44 0.49
C PRO A 161 -4.53 -22.16 1.72
N LEU A 162 -5.77 -21.85 2.13
CA LEU A 162 -6.39 -22.44 3.30
C LEU A 162 -7.14 -23.75 2.97
N SER A 163 -7.94 -23.73 1.90
CA SER A 163 -8.81 -24.86 1.54
C SER A 163 -8.19 -25.83 0.53
N GLY A 164 -7.10 -25.45 -0.13
CA GLY A 164 -6.47 -26.22 -1.21
C GLY A 164 -7.29 -26.31 -2.50
N LYS A 165 -8.48 -25.71 -2.55
CA LYS A 165 -9.37 -25.72 -3.72
C LYS A 165 -8.89 -24.75 -4.79
N ILE A 166 -9.09 -25.10 -6.06
CA ILE A 166 -8.86 -24.18 -7.17
C ILE A 166 -10.04 -23.19 -7.25
N GLU A 167 -9.71 -21.90 -7.31
CA GLU A 167 -10.67 -20.79 -7.44
C GLU A 167 -10.23 -19.82 -8.54
N GLY A 168 -11.13 -18.93 -8.96
CA GLY A 168 -10.87 -17.88 -9.95
C GLY A 168 -11.23 -18.26 -11.39
N ASP A 169 -10.92 -17.35 -12.31
CA ASP A 169 -11.18 -17.46 -13.76
C ASP A 169 -9.95 -16.97 -14.54
N GLU A 170 -9.78 -17.39 -15.79
CA GLU A 170 -8.72 -16.85 -16.67
C GLU A 170 -9.07 -15.43 -17.15
N ASN A 171 -10.36 -15.14 -17.30
CA ASN A 171 -10.85 -13.77 -17.46
C ASN A 171 -10.81 -13.08 -16.09
N CYS A 172 -9.64 -12.55 -15.75
CA CYS A 172 -9.39 -11.95 -14.43
C CYS A 172 -8.69 -10.59 -14.46
N LEU A 173 -8.35 -10.04 -15.63
CA LEU A 173 -7.57 -8.79 -15.77
C LEU A 173 -8.45 -7.54 -15.52
N PHE A 174 -8.82 -7.38 -14.26
CA PHE A 174 -9.65 -6.29 -13.74
C PHE A 174 -8.93 -5.50 -12.66
N LEU A 175 -9.33 -4.25 -12.51
CA LEU A 175 -8.90 -3.34 -11.45
C LEU A 175 -10.08 -2.69 -10.74
N ASN A 176 -9.78 -2.10 -9.59
CA ASN A 176 -10.73 -1.39 -8.75
C ASN A 176 -10.15 -0.02 -8.39
N VAL A 177 -11.01 0.99 -8.26
CA VAL A 177 -10.63 2.35 -7.91
C VAL A 177 -11.44 2.81 -6.71
N PHE A 178 -10.75 3.25 -5.66
CA PHE A 178 -11.30 3.84 -4.45
C PHE A 178 -10.93 5.33 -4.47
N THR A 179 -11.90 6.22 -4.60
CA THR A 179 -11.65 7.66 -4.77
C THR A 179 -12.60 8.51 -3.93
N PRO A 180 -12.09 9.53 -3.21
CA PRO A 180 -12.94 10.39 -2.38
C PRO A 180 -13.67 11.48 -3.18
N THR A 181 -13.35 11.65 -4.46
CA THR A 181 -13.89 12.70 -5.33
C THR A 181 -13.97 12.23 -6.78
N LEU A 182 -14.90 12.79 -7.55
CA LEU A 182 -14.95 12.63 -9.01
C LEU A 182 -14.59 13.92 -9.75
N ASP A 183 -14.08 14.92 -9.03
CA ASP A 183 -13.55 16.13 -9.62
C ASP A 183 -12.17 15.87 -10.25
N ASN A 184 -12.11 15.88 -11.57
CA ASN A 184 -10.89 15.64 -12.35
C ASN A 184 -9.82 16.74 -12.22
N LEU A 185 -10.13 17.84 -11.52
CA LEU A 185 -9.18 18.91 -11.17
C LEU A 185 -8.55 18.72 -9.79
N SER A 186 -9.03 17.76 -8.99
CA SER A 186 -8.50 17.51 -7.64
C SER A 186 -7.03 17.04 -7.63
N LEU A 187 -6.61 16.29 -8.66
CA LEU A 187 -5.22 15.83 -8.85
C LEU A 187 -4.60 15.21 -7.58
N LEU A 188 -5.30 14.22 -7.05
CA LEU A 188 -4.91 13.50 -5.84
C LEU A 188 -3.78 12.50 -6.11
N PRO A 189 -2.84 12.30 -5.17
CA PRO A 189 -1.87 11.21 -5.25
C PRO A 189 -2.55 9.85 -5.41
N VAL A 190 -1.94 8.99 -6.22
CA VAL A 190 -2.50 7.67 -6.55
C VAL A 190 -1.58 6.59 -6.01
N VAL A 191 -2.12 5.66 -5.23
CA VAL A 191 -1.44 4.44 -4.79
C VAL A 191 -1.93 3.28 -5.64
N VAL A 192 -1.04 2.66 -6.41
CA VAL A 192 -1.35 1.44 -7.17
C VAL A 192 -0.78 0.25 -6.42
N TYR A 193 -1.65 -0.59 -5.87
CA TYR A 193 -1.28 -1.72 -5.04
C TYR A 193 -1.12 -3.01 -5.87
N VAL A 194 0.09 -3.58 -5.84
CA VAL A 194 0.44 -4.89 -6.39
C VAL A 194 0.40 -5.92 -5.27
N HIS A 195 -0.60 -6.80 -5.31
CA HIS A 195 -0.77 -7.80 -4.26
C HIS A 195 0.33 -8.86 -4.23
N GLY A 196 0.62 -9.37 -3.03
CA GLY A 196 1.48 -10.53 -2.79
C GLY A 196 0.78 -11.87 -3.06
N GLY A 197 1.28 -12.94 -2.43
CA GLY A 197 0.77 -14.31 -2.55
C GLY A 197 1.67 -15.27 -3.33
N ASP A 198 2.99 -15.03 -3.29
CA ASP A 198 4.04 -15.91 -3.81
C ASP A 198 3.90 -16.27 -5.29
N PHE A 199 3.32 -15.35 -6.07
CA PHE A 199 2.97 -15.56 -7.48
C PHE A 199 1.96 -16.69 -7.70
N MET A 200 1.39 -17.28 -6.65
CA MET A 200 0.54 -18.48 -6.71
C MET A 200 -0.90 -18.20 -6.34
N TRP A 201 -1.15 -17.20 -5.49
CA TRP A 201 -2.47 -16.78 -5.04
C TRP A 201 -2.49 -15.26 -4.79
N GLY A 202 -3.65 -14.73 -4.41
CA GLY A 202 -3.90 -13.31 -4.14
C GLY A 202 -4.79 -12.65 -5.19
N SER A 203 -5.31 -11.47 -4.86
CA SER A 203 -6.09 -10.62 -5.77
C SER A 203 -6.12 -9.17 -5.29
N GLY A 204 -6.53 -8.25 -6.16
CA GLY A 204 -6.78 -6.85 -5.80
C GLY A 204 -7.97 -6.65 -4.84
N HIS A 205 -8.66 -7.72 -4.45
CA HIS A 205 -9.77 -7.70 -3.51
C HIS A 205 -9.66 -8.88 -2.53
N GLN A 206 -8.43 -9.28 -2.19
CA GLN A 206 -8.20 -10.39 -1.28
C GLN A 206 -8.87 -10.12 0.06
N LEU A 207 -9.68 -11.08 0.53
CA LEU A 207 -10.40 -10.95 1.79
C LEU A 207 -9.42 -10.65 2.93
N GLY A 208 -9.73 -9.59 3.69
CA GLY A 208 -8.89 -9.16 4.81
C GLY A 208 -7.64 -8.37 4.42
N LEU A 209 -7.42 -8.09 3.13
CA LEU A 209 -6.29 -7.29 2.60
C LEU A 209 -6.74 -6.31 1.49
N SER A 210 -8.03 -5.97 1.41
CA SER A 210 -8.58 -4.97 0.49
C SER A 210 -8.66 -3.61 1.19
N PRO A 211 -8.37 -2.49 0.52
CA PRO A 211 -8.45 -1.16 1.14
C PRO A 211 -9.89 -0.80 1.55
N GLU A 212 -10.01 -0.13 2.70
CA GLU A 212 -11.22 0.58 3.09
C GLU A 212 -11.33 1.92 2.38
N MET A 213 -12.55 2.30 1.98
CA MET A 213 -12.79 3.60 1.34
C MET A 213 -12.45 4.77 2.27
N SER A 214 -12.61 4.58 3.58
CA SER A 214 -12.27 5.57 4.61
C SER A 214 -10.82 6.05 4.53
N VAL A 215 -9.86 5.20 4.15
CA VAL A 215 -8.45 5.59 4.00
C VAL A 215 -8.26 6.59 2.86
N SER A 216 -8.93 6.35 1.73
CA SER A 216 -8.87 7.25 0.57
C SER A 216 -9.47 8.62 0.90
N HIS A 217 -10.57 8.63 1.66
CA HIS A 217 -11.23 9.84 2.17
C HIS A 217 -10.39 10.62 3.19
N GLU A 218 -9.92 9.94 4.23
CA GLU A 218 -9.16 10.51 5.33
C GLU A 218 -7.89 11.22 4.85
N TYR A 219 -7.20 10.63 3.86
CA TYR A 219 -5.90 11.12 3.40
C TYR A 219 -5.93 11.82 2.03
N ASN A 220 -7.09 11.95 1.40
CA ASN A 220 -7.25 12.52 0.05
C ASN A 220 -6.29 11.86 -0.96
N ILE A 221 -6.31 10.53 -1.00
CA ILE A 221 -5.56 9.74 -1.97
C ILE A 221 -6.52 8.86 -2.75
N ILE A 222 -6.08 8.40 -3.92
CA ILE A 222 -6.78 7.36 -4.67
C ILE A 222 -6.03 6.05 -4.49
N ILE A 223 -6.75 4.97 -4.20
CA ILE A 223 -6.18 3.63 -4.16
C ILE A 223 -6.69 2.85 -5.36
N VAL A 224 -5.78 2.28 -6.13
CA VAL A 224 -6.05 1.37 -7.24
C VAL A 224 -5.53 0.00 -6.88
N THR A 225 -6.39 -1.01 -6.90
CA THR A 225 -6.00 -2.41 -6.74
C THR A 225 -6.34 -3.17 -8.03
N PHE A 226 -5.61 -4.24 -8.34
CA PHE A 226 -5.84 -4.97 -9.56
C PHE A 226 -5.40 -6.43 -9.45
N ASN A 227 -5.88 -7.26 -10.37
CA ASN A 227 -5.46 -8.65 -10.51
C ASN A 227 -4.44 -8.76 -11.65
N TYR A 228 -3.46 -9.65 -11.53
CA TYR A 228 -2.56 -10.06 -12.62
C TYR A 228 -2.48 -11.59 -12.66
N ARG A 229 -2.14 -12.18 -13.82
CA ARG A 229 -2.06 -13.65 -13.94
C ARG A 229 -1.00 -14.22 -13.00
N LEU A 230 -1.33 -15.37 -12.42
CA LEU A 230 -0.53 -16.08 -11.41
C LEU A 230 -0.09 -17.46 -11.92
N SER A 231 0.85 -18.08 -11.22
CA SER A 231 1.34 -19.42 -11.44
C SER A 231 1.72 -19.66 -12.90
N VAL A 232 1.40 -20.84 -13.44
CA VAL A 232 1.63 -21.23 -14.84
C VAL A 232 0.92 -20.31 -15.85
N PHE A 233 -0.12 -19.58 -15.46
CA PHE A 233 -0.79 -18.63 -16.36
C PHE A 233 0.00 -17.32 -16.51
N GLY A 234 0.66 -16.88 -15.43
CA GLY A 234 1.41 -15.62 -15.40
C GLY A 234 2.89 -15.77 -15.71
N PHE A 235 3.48 -16.91 -15.41
CA PHE A 235 4.95 -17.05 -15.32
C PHE A 235 5.50 -18.31 -16.01
N LEU A 236 4.71 -19.00 -16.84
CA LEU A 236 5.22 -20.11 -17.65
C LEU A 236 6.28 -19.63 -18.65
N VAL A 237 7.46 -20.23 -18.55
CA VAL A 237 8.58 -20.04 -19.49
C VAL A 237 8.91 -21.40 -20.08
N ILE A 238 9.02 -21.48 -21.40
CA ILE A 238 9.56 -22.67 -22.06
C ILE A 238 10.68 -22.23 -22.98
N ASP A 239 11.91 -22.56 -22.59
CA ASP A 239 13.09 -22.40 -23.42
C ASP A 239 13.19 -23.58 -24.39
N LEU A 240 12.71 -23.38 -25.62
CA LEU A 240 12.82 -24.39 -26.67
C LEU A 240 14.06 -24.08 -27.52
N PRO A 241 14.99 -25.04 -27.69
CA PRO A 241 16.14 -24.87 -28.58
C PRO A 241 15.66 -24.69 -30.02
N SER A 242 15.66 -23.42 -30.46
CA SER A 242 15.55 -22.88 -31.82
C SER A 242 14.81 -23.75 -32.86
N SER A 243 13.51 -23.54 -33.03
CA SER A 243 12.94 -23.54 -34.38
C SER A 243 13.02 -22.11 -34.91
N ASN A 244 13.51 -21.95 -36.15
CA ASN A 244 13.69 -20.70 -36.89
C ASN A 244 12.37 -19.95 -37.14
N THR A 245 11.68 -19.53 -36.09
CA THR A 245 10.46 -18.74 -36.14
C THR A 245 10.55 -17.70 -35.03
N SER A 246 10.69 -16.44 -35.44
CA SER A 246 10.67 -15.25 -34.59
C SER A 246 9.35 -15.02 -33.84
N ASP A 247 8.39 -15.95 -33.91
CA ASP A 247 6.96 -15.67 -33.64
C ASP A 247 6.29 -16.49 -32.52
N SER A 248 6.96 -17.40 -31.80
CA SER A 248 6.30 -18.03 -30.63
C SER A 248 7.23 -18.61 -29.57
N GLN A 249 8.17 -17.81 -29.04
CA GLN A 249 8.80 -18.18 -27.78
C GLN A 249 7.81 -17.88 -26.64
N LEU A 250 7.54 -18.87 -25.79
CA LEU A 250 6.81 -18.66 -24.54
C LEU A 250 7.76 -17.96 -23.56
N THR A 251 7.87 -16.64 -23.71
CA THR A 251 8.90 -15.84 -23.08
C THR A 251 8.78 -15.81 -21.55
N GLY A 252 7.55 -15.95 -21.01
CA GLY A 252 7.23 -15.82 -19.59
C GLY A 252 6.81 -14.41 -19.19
N ASN A 253 6.81 -14.12 -17.89
CA ASN A 253 6.50 -12.81 -17.30
C ASN A 253 5.19 -12.15 -17.79
N TYR A 254 4.21 -12.95 -18.21
CA TYR A 254 2.90 -12.46 -18.63
C TYR A 254 2.20 -11.68 -17.50
N GLY A 255 2.41 -12.10 -16.24
CA GLY A 255 1.94 -11.37 -15.06
C GLY A 255 2.57 -9.97 -14.94
N LEU A 256 3.83 -9.78 -15.33
CA LEU A 256 4.45 -8.43 -15.36
C LEU A 256 3.89 -7.59 -16.51
N HIS A 257 3.60 -8.19 -17.66
CA HIS A 257 2.89 -7.49 -18.74
C HIS A 257 1.51 -7.02 -18.32
N ASP A 258 0.77 -7.84 -17.57
CA ASP A 258 -0.52 -7.47 -16.99
C ASP A 258 -0.38 -6.23 -16.09
N GLN A 259 0.62 -6.21 -15.21
CA GLN A 259 0.91 -5.06 -14.34
C GLN A 259 1.28 -3.80 -15.12
N ILE A 260 2.14 -3.91 -16.14
CA ILE A 260 2.49 -2.79 -17.03
C ILE A 260 1.23 -2.22 -17.71
N LEU A 261 0.33 -3.09 -18.16
CA LEU A 261 -0.88 -2.66 -18.84
C LEU A 261 -1.89 -2.02 -17.87
N ALA A 262 -1.99 -2.52 -16.64
CA ALA A 262 -2.77 -1.87 -15.57
C ALA A 262 -2.21 -0.48 -15.26
N LEU A 263 -0.89 -0.32 -15.16
CA LEU A 263 -0.26 0.99 -14.95
C LEU A 263 -0.48 1.94 -16.12
N LYS A 264 -0.43 1.45 -17.38
CA LYS A 264 -0.80 2.24 -18.56
C LYS A 264 -2.27 2.67 -18.50
N TRP A 265 -3.16 1.80 -18.03
CA TRP A 265 -4.56 2.17 -17.81
C TRP A 265 -4.68 3.29 -16.78
N VAL A 266 -3.94 3.23 -15.66
CA VAL A 266 -3.92 4.28 -14.64
C VAL A 266 -3.47 5.60 -15.26
N GLN A 267 -2.34 5.62 -15.96
CA GLN A 267 -1.81 6.81 -16.64
C GLN A 267 -2.84 7.45 -17.61
N GLN A 268 -3.62 6.63 -18.30
CA GLN A 268 -4.60 7.11 -19.29
C GLN A 268 -5.93 7.56 -18.69
N ASN A 269 -6.31 7.07 -17.51
CA ASN A 269 -7.70 7.18 -17.02
C ASN A 269 -7.82 7.84 -15.64
N ILE A 270 -6.81 7.75 -14.78
CA ILE A 270 -6.96 8.05 -13.35
C ILE A 270 -7.35 9.50 -13.08
N ARG A 271 -7.01 10.42 -13.99
CA ARG A 271 -7.45 11.81 -13.93
C ARG A 271 -8.96 11.97 -13.87
N ASN A 272 -9.70 11.13 -14.60
CA ASN A 272 -11.17 11.18 -14.59
C ASN A 272 -11.78 10.65 -13.29
N PHE A 273 -10.97 10.00 -12.44
CA PHE A 273 -11.32 9.60 -11.08
C PHE A 273 -10.80 10.59 -10.02
N GLY A 274 -10.27 11.74 -10.44
CA GLY A 274 -9.71 12.78 -9.56
C GLY A 274 -8.21 12.63 -9.25
N GLY A 275 -7.53 11.67 -9.87
CA GLY A 275 -6.13 11.36 -9.59
C GLY A 275 -5.14 12.17 -10.43
N ASP A 276 -3.91 12.23 -9.94
CA ASP A 276 -2.79 12.84 -10.64
C ASP A 276 -1.90 11.73 -11.26
N PRO A 277 -1.89 11.58 -12.60
CA PRO A 277 -1.05 10.58 -13.27
C PRO A 277 0.46 10.83 -13.05
N ASP A 278 0.84 12.06 -12.65
CA ASP A 278 2.23 12.43 -12.33
C ASP A 278 2.58 12.22 -10.84
N LYS A 279 1.66 11.67 -10.03
CA LYS A 279 1.90 11.33 -8.61
C LYS A 279 1.44 9.91 -8.29
N VAL A 280 1.86 8.96 -9.11
CA VAL A 280 1.59 7.53 -8.91
C VAL A 280 2.68 6.91 -8.03
N THR A 281 2.28 6.31 -6.92
CA THR A 281 3.11 5.48 -6.05
C THR A 281 2.79 4.02 -6.30
N LEU A 282 3.76 3.26 -6.77
CA LEU A 282 3.64 1.81 -6.92
C LEU A 282 3.94 1.14 -5.58
N PHE A 283 2.92 0.53 -4.97
CA PHE A 283 3.04 -0.14 -3.68
C PHE A 283 2.97 -1.66 -3.84
N GLY A 284 4.04 -2.39 -3.50
CA GLY A 284 4.09 -3.85 -3.57
C GLY A 284 4.33 -4.49 -2.21
N GLN A 285 3.54 -5.51 -1.87
CA GLN A 285 3.71 -6.31 -0.65
C GLN A 285 4.17 -7.74 -0.99
N GLY A 286 5.16 -8.27 -0.28
CA GLY A 286 5.62 -9.66 -0.47
C GLY A 286 6.14 -9.92 -1.89
N SER A 287 5.54 -10.88 -2.60
CA SER A 287 5.83 -11.13 -4.03
C SER A 287 5.39 -9.97 -4.94
N GLY A 288 4.42 -9.15 -4.53
CA GLY A 288 4.08 -7.90 -5.20
C GLY A 288 5.20 -6.88 -5.11
N GLY A 289 5.97 -6.88 -4.01
CA GLY A 289 7.21 -6.13 -3.88
C GLY A 289 8.31 -6.61 -4.85
N SER A 290 8.41 -7.92 -5.06
CA SER A 290 9.29 -8.50 -6.10
C SER A 290 8.90 -8.03 -7.50
N CYS A 291 7.60 -7.99 -7.79
CA CYS A 291 7.11 -7.49 -9.08
C CYS A 291 7.39 -6.00 -9.24
N ALA A 292 7.15 -5.20 -8.20
CA ALA A 292 7.49 -3.77 -8.22
C ALA A 292 8.98 -3.53 -8.46
N LEU A 293 9.87 -4.31 -7.83
CA LEU A 293 11.31 -4.27 -8.11
C LEU A 293 11.64 -4.62 -9.57
N ALA A 294 10.98 -5.62 -10.16
CA ALA A 294 11.15 -5.92 -11.58
C ALA A 294 10.70 -4.75 -12.47
N LEU A 295 9.59 -4.08 -12.11
CA LEU A 295 9.11 -2.90 -12.82
C LEU A 295 10.05 -1.69 -12.65
N LEU A 296 10.78 -1.57 -11.53
CA LEU A 296 11.85 -0.58 -11.36
C LEU A 296 12.93 -0.71 -12.43
N ALA A 297 13.29 -1.95 -12.78
CA ALA A 297 14.28 -2.27 -13.81
C ALA A 297 13.72 -2.27 -15.25
N SER A 298 12.39 -2.23 -15.41
CA SER A 298 11.74 -2.39 -16.71
C SER A 298 11.71 -1.08 -17.50
N THR A 299 12.26 -1.09 -18.71
CA THR A 299 12.10 0.02 -19.67
C THR A 299 10.65 0.19 -20.12
N ALA A 300 9.88 -0.91 -20.19
CA ALA A 300 8.47 -0.88 -20.54
C ALA A 300 7.58 -0.22 -19.46
N ALA A 301 8.10 -0.08 -18.23
CA ALA A 301 7.44 0.61 -17.12
C ALA A 301 7.89 2.07 -16.94
N ASN A 302 8.75 2.58 -17.82
CA ASN A 302 9.27 3.93 -17.75
C ASN A 302 8.16 4.99 -17.71
N ASN A 303 8.28 5.94 -16.79
CA ASN A 303 7.31 7.02 -16.52
C ASN A 303 5.88 6.57 -16.16
N LEU A 304 5.67 5.30 -15.76
CA LEU A 304 4.35 4.85 -15.32
C LEU A 304 4.07 5.08 -13.84
N PHE A 305 5.11 5.35 -13.04
CA PHE A 305 5.04 5.70 -11.62
C PHE A 305 6.18 6.65 -11.25
N GLN A 306 5.98 7.42 -10.18
CA GLN A 306 6.92 8.44 -9.70
C GLN A 306 7.51 8.11 -8.33
N ARG A 307 7.00 7.07 -7.65
CA ARG A 307 7.47 6.61 -6.34
C ARG A 307 7.26 5.11 -6.20
N MET A 308 8.05 4.46 -5.35
CA MET A 308 7.91 3.04 -5.06
C MET A 308 7.89 2.77 -3.55
N TRP A 309 6.87 2.07 -3.07
CA TRP A 309 6.82 1.55 -1.71
C TRP A 309 6.87 0.02 -1.76
N LEU A 310 7.82 -0.57 -1.07
CA LEU A 310 7.99 -2.01 -0.93
C LEU A 310 7.74 -2.39 0.53
N SER A 311 6.78 -3.27 0.80
CA SER A 311 6.58 -3.87 2.11
C SER A 311 6.98 -5.34 2.09
N SER A 312 8.00 -5.68 2.87
CA SER A 312 8.56 -7.03 3.00
C SER A 312 8.78 -7.72 1.64
N PRO A 313 9.50 -7.08 0.69
CA PRO A 313 9.66 -7.62 -0.66
C PRO A 313 10.41 -8.96 -0.61
N LYS A 314 9.91 -9.96 -1.34
CA LYS A 314 10.62 -11.23 -1.46
C LYS A 314 11.66 -11.15 -2.58
N LEU A 315 12.94 -11.36 -2.29
CA LEU A 315 14.00 -11.35 -3.30
C LEU A 315 14.07 -12.72 -4.00
N ILE A 316 13.10 -13.02 -4.87
CA ILE A 316 12.96 -14.36 -5.49
C ILE A 316 13.33 -14.38 -6.98
N ASN A 317 13.94 -15.48 -7.43
CA ASN A 317 14.34 -15.79 -8.81
C ASN A 317 13.28 -16.60 -9.60
N TYR A 318 11.98 -16.33 -9.43
CA TYR A 318 10.92 -17.01 -10.23
C TYR A 318 10.66 -16.38 -11.60
N MET A 319 11.27 -15.23 -11.90
CA MET A 319 11.04 -14.49 -13.15
C MET A 319 12.11 -14.84 -14.19
N SER A 320 11.68 -15.06 -15.43
CA SER A 320 12.62 -15.23 -16.56
C SER A 320 13.27 -13.90 -16.94
N LEU A 321 14.51 -13.95 -17.42
CA LEU A 321 15.15 -12.79 -18.02
C LEU A 321 14.54 -12.50 -19.39
N GLN A 322 14.05 -11.28 -19.59
CA GLN A 322 13.50 -10.77 -20.86
C GLN A 322 13.94 -9.32 -21.04
N GLY A 323 14.62 -9.00 -22.13
CA GLY A 323 15.31 -7.72 -22.31
C GLY A 323 14.46 -6.45 -22.09
N ASP A 324 13.17 -6.46 -22.43
CA ASP A 324 12.26 -5.31 -22.27
C ASP A 324 11.57 -5.22 -20.89
N ILE A 325 11.47 -6.33 -20.16
CA ILE A 325 10.76 -6.39 -18.88
C ILE A 325 11.72 -6.54 -17.71
N LEU A 326 12.59 -7.53 -17.78
CA LEU A 326 13.54 -7.87 -16.74
C LEU A 326 14.88 -8.20 -17.41
N PRO A 327 15.73 -7.20 -17.68
CA PRO A 327 16.96 -7.38 -18.45
C PRO A 327 18.02 -8.19 -17.71
N ALA A 328 17.94 -8.23 -16.38
CA ALA A 328 18.85 -8.95 -15.50
C ALA A 328 18.11 -9.46 -14.26
N SER A 329 18.75 -10.34 -13.49
CA SER A 329 18.19 -10.86 -12.24
C SER A 329 17.86 -9.70 -11.28
N THR A 330 16.98 -9.94 -10.30
CA THR A 330 16.67 -8.94 -9.26
C THR A 330 17.90 -8.51 -8.43
N GLN A 331 18.97 -9.31 -8.47
CA GLN A 331 20.25 -9.01 -7.81
C GLN A 331 21.21 -8.21 -8.70
N ASP A 332 21.10 -8.37 -10.02
CA ASP A 332 22.06 -7.81 -10.98
C ASP A 332 21.54 -6.61 -11.77
N PHE A 333 20.23 -6.32 -11.78
CA PHE A 333 19.72 -5.17 -12.56
C PHE A 333 20.24 -3.83 -12.05
N TRP A 334 20.71 -3.73 -10.81
CA TRP A 334 21.39 -2.53 -10.30
C TRP A 334 22.66 -2.18 -11.09
N LYS A 335 23.19 -3.14 -11.86
CA LYS A 335 24.33 -2.96 -12.78
C LYS A 335 23.90 -2.66 -14.22
N SER A 336 22.60 -2.63 -14.50
CA SER A 336 22.09 -2.40 -15.85
C SER A 336 22.15 -0.92 -16.24
N ASP A 337 22.18 -0.65 -17.54
CA ASP A 337 22.27 0.72 -18.07
C ASP A 337 20.99 1.57 -17.82
N PHE A 338 19.89 0.93 -17.42
CA PHE A 338 18.61 1.60 -17.21
C PHE A 338 17.94 1.17 -15.91
N ILE A 339 17.54 2.14 -15.11
CA ILE A 339 16.67 1.96 -13.95
C ILE A 339 15.74 3.17 -13.82
N ASN A 340 14.50 2.92 -13.41
CA ASN A 340 13.57 4.00 -13.10
C ASN A 340 14.01 4.67 -11.79
N ASP A 341 14.70 5.80 -11.89
CA ASP A 341 15.19 6.56 -10.74
C ASP A 341 14.04 7.35 -10.09
N VAL A 342 13.42 6.75 -9.08
CA VAL A 342 12.32 7.32 -8.29
C VAL A 342 12.59 7.15 -6.80
N PRO A 343 11.99 7.96 -5.90
CA PRO A 343 12.09 7.73 -4.46
C PRO A 343 11.57 6.36 -4.04
N LEU A 344 12.23 5.73 -3.07
CA LEU A 344 11.85 4.43 -2.51
C LEU A 344 11.56 4.50 -1.01
N LEU A 345 10.52 3.79 -0.60
CA LEU A 345 10.25 3.41 0.78
C LEU A 345 10.33 1.90 0.89
N ILE A 346 11.32 1.38 1.60
CA ILE A 346 11.60 -0.06 1.71
C ILE A 346 11.34 -0.52 3.14
N GLY A 347 10.39 -1.42 3.28
CA GLY A 347 9.87 -1.95 4.52
C GLY A 347 10.18 -3.41 4.74
N SER A 348 10.29 -3.81 6.00
CA SER A 348 10.18 -5.20 6.44
C SER A 348 9.46 -5.25 7.78
N THR A 349 8.92 -6.40 8.15
CA THR A 349 8.41 -6.62 9.51
C THR A 349 9.45 -7.39 10.33
N ALA A 350 9.46 -7.17 11.64
CA ALA A 350 10.45 -7.78 12.52
C ALA A 350 10.23 -9.29 12.71
N GLN A 351 9.00 -9.76 12.52
CA GLN A 351 8.67 -11.18 12.54
C GLN A 351 8.03 -11.59 11.20
N VAL A 352 8.40 -12.76 10.69
CA VAL A 352 7.68 -13.44 9.62
C VAL A 352 6.42 -14.08 10.19
N GLU A 353 5.51 -14.53 9.31
CA GLU A 353 4.32 -15.23 9.77
C GLU A 353 4.77 -16.46 10.60
N GLU A 354 4.02 -16.80 11.65
CA GLU A 354 4.24 -17.98 12.52
C GLU A 354 4.06 -19.33 11.77
N ILE A 355 4.02 -19.26 10.43
CA ILE A 355 3.87 -20.35 9.48
C ILE A 355 5.22 -21.07 9.37
N GLU A 356 5.14 -22.38 9.20
CA GLU A 356 6.24 -23.32 8.89
C GLU A 356 6.99 -23.96 10.05
N LEU A 357 6.90 -23.47 11.29
CA LEU A 357 7.68 -24.14 12.34
C LEU A 357 7.15 -25.53 12.68
N GLY A 358 5.83 -25.75 12.61
CA GLY A 358 5.20 -27.03 12.98
C GLY A 358 5.55 -27.52 14.40
N THR A 359 6.22 -26.67 15.19
CA THR A 359 6.90 -27.01 16.42
C THR A 359 6.59 -25.94 17.44
N ASP A 360 6.05 -26.36 18.59
CA ASP A 360 5.83 -25.47 19.72
C ASP A 360 7.20 -25.09 20.32
N SER A 361 7.56 -23.82 20.16
CA SER A 361 8.82 -23.23 20.64
C SER A 361 8.63 -22.32 21.85
N THR A 362 7.43 -22.32 22.47
CA THR A 362 7.10 -21.41 23.58
C THR A 362 7.92 -21.67 24.84
N SER A 363 8.36 -22.91 25.05
CA SER A 363 9.09 -23.37 26.24
C SER A 363 10.47 -23.95 25.92
N TRP A 364 11.03 -23.63 24.76
CA TRP A 364 12.33 -24.14 24.37
C TRP A 364 13.44 -23.66 25.30
N THR A 365 14.29 -24.61 25.68
CA THR A 365 15.59 -24.33 26.28
C THR A 365 16.58 -23.82 25.23
N ILE A 366 17.69 -23.25 25.68
CA ILE A 366 18.78 -22.82 24.79
C ILE A 366 19.31 -23.99 23.94
N HIS A 367 19.37 -25.20 24.50
CA HIS A 367 19.82 -26.38 23.76
C HIS A 367 18.85 -26.80 22.66
N GLN A 368 17.54 -26.74 22.90
CA GLN A 368 16.55 -27.00 21.85
C GLN A 368 16.61 -25.94 20.74
N PHE A 369 16.87 -24.68 21.09
CA PHE A 369 17.12 -23.63 20.11
C PHE A 369 18.40 -23.91 19.29
N GLU A 370 19.49 -24.30 19.95
CA GLU A 370 20.75 -24.66 19.30
C GLU A 370 20.57 -25.85 18.34
N ASP A 371 19.86 -26.90 18.77
CA ASP A 371 19.56 -28.10 17.98
C ASP A 371 18.71 -27.76 16.75
N TYR A 372 17.73 -26.86 16.90
CA TYR A 372 16.92 -26.41 15.77
C TYR A 372 17.72 -25.50 14.84
N ALA A 373 18.56 -24.61 15.38
CA ALA A 373 19.45 -23.75 14.60
C ALA A 373 20.41 -24.56 13.73
N GLN A 374 20.90 -25.70 14.23
CA GLN A 374 21.70 -26.65 13.45
C GLN A 374 20.91 -27.26 12.28
N GLN A 375 19.60 -27.50 12.44
CA GLN A 375 18.73 -28.04 11.39
C GLN A 375 18.28 -26.99 10.37
N MET A 376 17.99 -25.76 10.82
CA MET A 376 17.58 -24.63 9.97
C MET A 376 18.59 -24.28 8.88
N ALA A 377 19.83 -24.66 9.11
CA ALA A 377 20.87 -24.53 8.14
C ALA A 377 21.49 -25.91 7.93
N ASN A 378 21.13 -26.54 6.81
CA ASN A 378 21.87 -27.66 6.22
C ASN A 378 23.38 -27.37 5.97
N PHE A 379 23.92 -26.24 6.46
CA PHE A 379 25.16 -25.58 6.05
C PHE A 379 25.89 -24.82 7.19
N ILE A 380 25.53 -25.01 8.46
CA ILE A 380 26.14 -24.29 9.60
C ILE A 380 27.00 -25.29 10.42
N ARG A 381 28.24 -24.92 10.76
CA ARG A 381 29.12 -25.76 11.60
C ARG A 381 28.61 -25.77 13.03
N ALA A 382 28.92 -26.79 13.84
CA ALA A 382 28.47 -26.88 15.24
C ALA A 382 28.75 -25.62 16.08
N ASN A 383 29.84 -24.89 15.82
CA ASN A 383 30.16 -23.64 16.54
C ASN A 383 29.25 -22.45 16.17
N ASP A 384 28.62 -22.47 15.00
CA ASP A 384 27.80 -21.37 14.52
C ASP A 384 26.39 -21.39 15.19
N SER A 385 25.92 -22.54 15.71
CA SER A 385 24.63 -22.61 16.44
C SER A 385 24.69 -21.94 17.82
N GLN A 386 25.82 -22.07 18.52
CA GLN A 386 26.07 -21.37 19.78
C GLN A 386 26.12 -19.85 19.58
N LEU A 387 26.77 -19.40 18.50
CA LEU A 387 26.81 -17.98 18.16
C LEU A 387 25.41 -17.45 17.82
N LEU A 388 24.60 -18.22 17.09
CA LEU A 388 23.21 -17.83 16.82
C LEU A 388 22.39 -17.74 18.12
N ALA A 389 22.56 -18.69 19.04
CA ALA A 389 21.91 -18.63 20.36
C ALA A 389 22.36 -17.38 21.14
N GLN A 390 23.64 -17.02 21.12
CA GLN A 390 24.12 -15.79 21.75
C GLN A 390 23.51 -14.51 21.15
N LEU A 391 23.23 -14.51 19.85
CA LEU A 391 22.68 -13.35 19.14
C LEU A 391 21.17 -13.15 19.33
N TYR A 392 20.42 -14.24 19.59
CA TYR A 392 18.96 -14.21 19.58
C TYR A 392 18.28 -14.73 20.83
N TYR A 393 18.83 -15.78 21.46
CA TYR A 393 18.09 -16.55 22.46
C TYR A 393 17.81 -15.72 23.71
N ASN A 394 16.53 -15.63 24.04
CA ASN A 394 16.04 -15.06 25.27
C ASN A 394 15.09 -16.06 25.95
N GLU A 395 15.49 -16.52 27.14
CA GLU A 395 14.73 -17.48 27.96
C GLU A 395 13.32 -16.98 28.30
N SER A 396 13.10 -15.67 28.38
CA SER A 396 11.78 -15.10 28.65
C SER A 396 10.81 -15.26 27.48
N ASN A 397 11.32 -15.43 26.26
CA ASN A 397 10.49 -15.63 25.07
C ASN A 397 11.27 -16.39 23.96
N PRO A 398 11.44 -17.71 24.10
CA PRO A 398 12.21 -18.52 23.17
C PRO A 398 11.58 -18.54 21.76
N GLN A 399 10.25 -18.54 21.69
CA GLN A 399 9.52 -18.48 20.43
C GLN A 399 9.82 -17.20 19.63
N LEU A 400 9.79 -16.02 20.27
CA LEU A 400 10.13 -14.76 19.61
C LEU A 400 11.60 -14.74 19.16
N SER A 401 12.49 -15.34 19.95
CA SER A 401 13.90 -15.47 19.60
C SER A 401 14.07 -16.23 18.28
N LEU A 402 13.37 -17.36 18.16
CA LEU A 402 13.40 -18.20 16.96
C LEU A 402 12.79 -17.50 15.74
N LEU A 403 11.61 -16.92 15.92
CA LEU A 403 10.95 -16.17 14.86
C LEU A 403 11.83 -15.02 14.38
N SER A 404 12.49 -14.29 15.28
CA SER A 404 13.38 -13.19 14.91
C SER A 404 14.59 -13.70 14.10
N ALA A 405 15.20 -14.83 14.49
CA ALA A 405 16.30 -15.43 13.75
C ALA A 405 15.91 -15.84 12.33
N ILE A 406 14.74 -16.47 12.17
CA ILE A 406 14.18 -16.83 10.85
C ILE A 406 13.88 -15.58 10.03
N SER A 407 13.27 -14.58 10.66
CA SER A 407 12.85 -13.33 10.00
C SER A 407 14.01 -12.53 9.47
N ASP A 408 15.11 -12.48 10.22
CA ASP A 408 16.32 -11.82 9.78
C ASP A 408 16.93 -12.52 8.58
N LYS A 409 17.03 -13.85 8.63
CA LYS A 409 17.51 -14.67 7.52
C LYS A 409 16.67 -14.47 6.25
N GLN A 410 15.34 -14.48 6.38
CA GLN A 410 14.42 -14.52 5.24
C GLN A 410 13.99 -13.14 4.72
N SER A 411 13.96 -12.11 5.57
CA SER A 411 13.32 -10.83 5.24
C SER A 411 14.20 -9.63 5.61
N VAL A 412 14.52 -9.42 6.89
CA VAL A 412 15.15 -8.16 7.35
C VAL A 412 16.54 -7.96 6.75
N CYS A 413 17.42 -8.96 6.81
CA CYS A 413 18.79 -8.84 6.31
C CYS A 413 18.86 -8.78 4.78
N PRO A 414 18.13 -9.63 4.02
CA PRO A 414 18.00 -9.46 2.57
C PRO A 414 17.47 -8.08 2.17
N THR A 415 16.51 -7.52 2.93
CA THR A 415 15.97 -6.17 2.66
C THR A 415 17.00 -5.07 2.95
N ASN A 416 17.86 -5.25 3.95
CA ASN A 416 18.99 -4.34 4.19
C ASN A 416 20.01 -4.39 3.04
N LEU A 417 20.29 -5.58 2.51
CA LEU A 417 21.15 -5.73 1.33
C LEU A 417 20.53 -5.06 0.11
N LEU A 418 19.23 -5.24 -0.13
CA LEU A 418 18.48 -4.55 -1.18
C LEU A 418 18.61 -3.02 -1.06
N ALA A 419 18.35 -2.47 0.14
CA ALA A 419 18.47 -1.03 0.39
C ALA A 419 19.90 -0.49 0.20
N ASN A 420 20.92 -1.33 0.37
CA ASN A 420 22.30 -0.94 0.08
C ASN A 420 22.59 -0.92 -1.44
N GLN A 421 21.98 -1.84 -2.20
CA GLN A 421 22.11 -1.89 -3.66
C GLN A 421 21.45 -0.69 -4.35
N THR A 422 20.47 -0.04 -3.72
CA THR A 422 19.82 1.17 -4.26
C THR A 422 20.71 2.43 -4.19
N SER A 423 21.94 2.33 -3.70
CA SER A 423 22.91 3.45 -3.66
C SER A 423 23.28 4.00 -5.04
N VAL A 424 22.94 3.27 -6.11
CA VAL A 424 23.09 3.72 -7.51
C VAL A 424 22.06 4.78 -7.93
N LEU A 425 20.98 4.96 -7.17
CA LEU A 425 19.90 5.91 -7.47
C LEU A 425 20.25 7.32 -6.99
N LEU A 426 19.82 8.35 -7.74
CA LEU A 426 19.90 9.74 -7.29
C LEU A 426 18.76 10.07 -6.33
N SER A 427 17.62 9.39 -6.48
CA SER A 427 16.45 9.57 -5.64
C SER A 427 16.65 9.05 -4.21
N PRO A 428 16.00 9.66 -3.20
CA PRO A 428 16.15 9.23 -1.82
C PRO A 428 15.50 7.86 -1.57
N VAL A 429 16.18 7.06 -0.76
CA VAL A 429 15.69 5.76 -0.28
C VAL A 429 15.49 5.84 1.22
N TYR A 430 14.32 5.42 1.71
CA TYR A 430 13.99 5.35 3.12
C TYR A 430 13.77 3.91 3.54
N ARG A 431 14.26 3.53 4.72
CA ARG A 431 14.17 2.18 5.27
C ARG A 431 13.34 2.20 6.56
N TYR A 432 12.36 1.30 6.69
CA TYR A 432 11.64 1.09 7.94
C TYR A 432 11.51 -0.39 8.31
N VAL A 433 11.53 -0.71 9.59
CA VAL A 433 11.18 -2.02 10.12
C VAL A 433 9.98 -1.87 11.04
N THR A 434 8.90 -2.58 10.75
CA THR A 434 7.77 -2.66 11.65
C THR A 434 8.14 -3.57 12.82
N THR A 435 8.10 -3.04 14.04
CA THR A 435 8.37 -3.78 15.29
C THR A 435 7.16 -3.80 16.21
N GLY A 436 6.10 -3.05 15.88
CA GLY A 436 4.84 -3.00 16.60
C GLY A 436 4.13 -4.36 16.63
N GLN A 437 3.45 -4.62 17.74
CA GLN A 437 2.61 -5.79 17.95
C GLN A 437 1.20 -5.31 18.29
N LEU A 438 0.19 -6.01 17.81
CA LEU A 438 -1.20 -5.70 18.14
C LEU A 438 -1.53 -6.19 19.55
N SER A 439 -2.48 -5.52 20.21
CA SER A 439 -2.93 -5.88 21.57
C SER A 439 -3.62 -7.25 21.64
N LYS A 440 -4.07 -7.77 20.50
CA LYS A 440 -4.72 -9.08 20.36
C LYS A 440 -4.05 -9.89 19.27
N VAL A 441 -4.01 -11.21 19.50
CA VAL A 441 -3.65 -12.19 18.48
C VAL A 441 -4.80 -12.26 17.47
N ILE A 442 -4.49 -12.20 16.18
CA ILE A 442 -5.51 -12.20 15.12
C ILE A 442 -5.39 -13.45 14.25
N GLN A 443 -6.53 -13.90 13.70
CA GLN A 443 -6.59 -14.95 12.69
C GLN A 443 -6.73 -14.31 11.32
N LEU A 444 -5.77 -14.56 10.43
CA LEU A 444 -5.83 -14.11 9.05
C LEU A 444 -6.67 -15.11 8.22
N PRO A 445 -7.51 -14.65 7.27
CA PRO A 445 -8.46 -15.50 6.55
C PRO A 445 -7.82 -16.42 5.49
N PHE A 446 -6.51 -16.35 5.31
CA PHE A 446 -5.74 -17.08 4.28
C PHE A 446 -4.67 -18.01 4.86
N THR A 447 -4.58 -18.13 6.19
CA THR A 447 -3.66 -19.05 6.88
C THR A 447 -4.36 -19.69 8.07
N GLN A 448 -3.87 -20.84 8.52
CA GLN A 448 -4.33 -21.48 9.77
C GLN A 448 -3.56 -20.95 10.99
N HIS A 449 -2.47 -20.22 10.78
CA HIS A 449 -1.61 -19.74 11.84
C HIS A 449 -2.14 -18.43 12.42
N LEU A 450 -1.96 -18.28 13.72
CA LEU A 450 -2.29 -17.07 14.44
C LEU A 450 -1.18 -16.03 14.27
N ALA A 451 -1.55 -14.76 14.17
CA ALA A 451 -0.61 -13.67 14.02
C ALA A 451 -0.47 -12.94 15.37
N ARG A 452 0.65 -13.21 16.06
CA ARG A 452 0.91 -12.70 17.42
C ARG A 452 1.85 -11.49 17.48
N TYR A 453 2.92 -11.49 16.70
CA TYR A 453 4.00 -10.49 16.77
C TYR A 453 3.89 -9.47 15.62
N SER A 454 5.02 -8.92 15.15
CA SER A 454 5.03 -7.99 14.02
C SER A 454 5.11 -8.75 12.69
N PHE A 455 3.98 -9.30 12.23
CA PHE A 455 3.89 -10.21 11.08
C PHE A 455 3.87 -9.49 9.70
N PRO A 456 4.25 -10.12 8.57
CA PRO A 456 4.51 -9.52 7.24
C PRO A 456 3.40 -8.73 6.53
N THR A 457 2.17 -8.77 7.02
CA THR A 457 1.02 -8.05 6.45
C THR A 457 0.44 -7.00 7.40
N ILE A 458 1.05 -6.81 8.58
CA ILE A 458 0.54 -5.92 9.61
C ILE A 458 0.55 -4.44 9.17
N ASP A 459 1.57 -4.02 8.43
CA ASP A 459 1.68 -2.66 7.87
C ASP A 459 0.67 -2.43 6.74
N LEU A 460 0.37 -3.45 5.93
CA LEU A 460 -0.71 -3.42 4.96
C LEU A 460 -2.10 -3.33 5.63
N ILE A 461 -2.38 -4.18 6.63
CA ILE A 461 -3.65 -4.19 7.38
C ILE A 461 -3.90 -2.83 8.05
N THR A 462 -2.86 -2.26 8.66
CA THR A 462 -2.96 -0.95 9.31
C THR A 462 -3.11 0.17 8.30
N PHE A 463 -2.33 0.19 7.22
CA PHE A 463 -2.46 1.18 6.15
C PHE A 463 -3.87 1.19 5.55
N PHE A 464 -4.40 0.01 5.20
CA PHE A 464 -5.73 -0.17 4.60
C PHE A 464 -6.91 0.03 5.56
N GLY A 465 -6.65 0.41 6.82
CA GLY A 465 -7.72 0.72 7.77
C GLY A 465 -8.46 -0.52 8.30
N LEU A 466 -7.86 -1.70 8.17
CA LEU A 466 -8.51 -2.97 8.45
C LEU A 466 -8.44 -3.42 9.92
N LEU A 467 -7.86 -2.61 10.80
CA LEU A 467 -7.66 -2.97 12.21
C LEU A 467 -8.96 -3.46 12.90
N LYS A 468 -10.08 -2.75 12.69
CA LYS A 468 -11.40 -3.10 13.25
C LYS A 468 -12.03 -4.36 12.65
N HIS A 469 -11.53 -4.85 11.52
CA HIS A 469 -11.98 -6.13 10.95
C HIS A 469 -11.40 -7.33 11.70
N TYR A 470 -10.27 -7.13 12.38
CA TYR A 470 -9.56 -8.18 13.09
C TYR A 470 -9.67 -8.06 14.61
N ILE A 471 -9.82 -6.84 15.12
CA ILE A 471 -9.91 -6.55 16.55
C ILE A 471 -11.17 -5.73 16.80
N GLN A 472 -12.14 -6.32 17.51
CA GLN A 472 -13.43 -5.68 17.81
C GLN A 472 -13.25 -4.37 18.58
N GLU A 473 -12.35 -4.37 19.56
CA GLU A 473 -12.01 -3.21 20.38
C GLU A 473 -10.48 -3.02 20.39
N PRO A 474 -9.92 -2.32 19.36
CA PRO A 474 -8.50 -2.02 19.35
C PRO A 474 -8.12 -1.11 20.52
N SER A 475 -6.94 -1.35 21.09
CA SER A 475 -6.39 -0.52 22.16
C SER A 475 -5.84 0.81 21.62
N ASP A 476 -5.61 1.78 22.51
CA ASP A 476 -4.97 3.05 22.15
C ASP A 476 -3.61 2.84 21.47
N ASN A 477 -2.83 1.86 21.93
CA ASN A 477 -1.54 1.51 21.30
C ASN A 477 -1.71 0.98 19.88
N ASP A 478 -2.79 0.27 19.58
CA ASP A 478 -3.08 -0.21 18.22
C ASP A 478 -3.43 0.96 17.29
N TYR A 479 -4.19 1.94 17.79
CA TYR A 479 -4.50 3.17 17.04
C TYR A 479 -3.25 4.02 16.82
N MET A 480 -2.43 4.23 17.85
CA MET A 480 -1.16 4.94 17.71
C MET A 480 -0.25 4.26 16.69
N PHE A 481 -0.18 2.93 16.70
CA PHE A 481 0.59 2.17 15.71
C PHE A 481 0.03 2.33 14.29
N LYS A 482 -1.29 2.22 14.12
CA LYS A 482 -1.98 2.50 12.84
C LYS A 482 -1.62 3.90 12.33
N GLU A 483 -1.66 4.91 13.20
CA GLU A 483 -1.32 6.28 12.86
C GLU A 483 0.13 6.45 12.43
N GLN A 484 1.08 5.79 13.09
CA GLN A 484 2.49 5.84 12.66
C GLN A 484 2.67 5.27 11.25
N ILE A 485 2.05 4.13 10.95
CA ILE A 485 2.12 3.50 9.63
C ILE A 485 1.46 4.38 8.57
N GLN A 486 0.24 4.86 8.82
CA GLN A 486 -0.48 5.69 7.86
C GLN A 486 0.21 7.04 7.66
N SER A 487 0.70 7.70 8.73
CA SER A 487 1.44 8.96 8.59
C SER A 487 2.71 8.79 7.76
N MET A 488 3.50 7.73 7.99
CA MET A 488 4.67 7.42 7.17
C MET A 488 4.29 7.20 5.70
N ALA A 489 3.30 6.35 5.45
CA ALA A 489 2.88 6.01 4.09
C ALA A 489 2.41 7.26 3.34
N ILE A 490 1.62 8.11 3.99
CA ILE A 490 1.05 9.32 3.38
C ILE A 490 2.11 10.40 3.13
N ASP A 491 3.04 10.62 4.06
CA ASP A 491 4.19 11.50 3.84
C ASP A 491 4.93 11.11 2.55
N PHE A 492 5.20 9.80 2.41
CA PHE A 492 5.88 9.27 1.24
C PHE A 492 5.05 9.37 -0.04
N VAL A 493 3.78 8.97 -0.02
CA VAL A 493 2.88 9.01 -1.18
C VAL A 493 2.70 10.44 -1.71
N GLN A 494 2.59 11.42 -0.82
CA GLN A 494 2.39 12.82 -1.19
C GLN A 494 3.68 13.47 -1.69
N CYS A 495 4.80 13.26 -1.01
CA CYS A 495 6.01 14.06 -1.23
C CYS A 495 7.19 13.28 -1.84
N GLY A 496 7.25 11.95 -1.69
CA GLY A 496 8.43 11.14 -2.02
C GLY A 496 9.56 11.31 -1.00
N SER A 497 9.24 11.85 0.17
CA SER A 497 10.17 12.15 1.25
C SER A 497 9.46 12.08 2.59
N MET A 498 10.20 11.85 3.67
CA MET A 498 9.65 11.85 5.04
C MET A 498 9.55 13.27 5.59
N GLN A 499 8.42 13.62 6.22
CA GLN A 499 8.26 14.95 6.86
C GLN A 499 9.12 15.09 8.12
N MET A 500 9.35 13.98 8.82
CA MET A 500 10.22 13.95 9.99
C MET A 500 11.67 14.24 9.56
N SER A 501 12.11 15.48 9.77
CA SER A 501 13.44 15.97 9.33
C SER A 501 14.63 15.18 9.89
N SER A 502 14.46 14.50 11.03
CA SER A 502 15.46 13.60 11.62
C SER A 502 15.57 12.27 10.88
N TRP A 503 14.54 11.84 10.15
CA TRP A 503 14.59 10.63 9.32
C TRP A 503 15.33 10.92 8.02
N LYS A 504 16.64 10.72 8.05
CA LYS A 504 17.49 10.88 6.87
C LYS A 504 17.37 9.66 5.95
N PRO A 505 17.57 9.83 4.63
CA PRO A 505 17.65 8.69 3.71
C PRO A 505 18.69 7.65 4.17
N TYR A 506 18.40 6.38 3.87
CA TYR A 506 19.30 5.25 4.07
C TYR A 506 20.64 5.50 3.35
N PRO A 507 21.81 5.09 3.90
CA PRO A 507 22.02 4.26 5.09
C PRO A 507 22.07 5.00 6.42
N LYS A 508 21.77 6.30 6.47
CA LYS A 508 21.94 7.08 7.72
C LYS A 508 20.95 6.69 8.80
N THR A 509 19.77 6.22 8.42
CA THR A 509 18.69 5.97 9.38
C THR A 509 17.75 4.87 8.90
N ILE A 510 17.35 4.02 9.83
CA ILE A 510 16.26 3.07 9.74
C ILE A 510 15.20 3.47 10.77
N ALA A 511 13.93 3.54 10.36
CA ALA A 511 12.82 3.78 11.28
C ALA A 511 12.28 2.46 11.82
N LEU A 512 12.26 2.30 13.15
CA LEU A 512 11.57 1.22 13.83
C LEU A 512 10.16 1.69 14.18
N ILE A 513 9.15 1.06 13.61
CA ILE A 513 7.75 1.49 13.74
C ILE A 513 6.99 0.58 14.69
N SER A 514 6.62 1.13 15.84
CA SER A 514 5.66 0.58 16.79
C SER A 514 4.55 1.62 17.02
N ASN A 515 3.95 1.69 18.20
CA ASN A 515 3.16 2.84 18.64
C ASN A 515 3.91 4.21 18.59
N LYS A 516 5.22 4.21 18.32
CA LYS A 516 6.03 5.38 18.00
C LYS A 516 7.08 5.04 16.95
N ILE A 517 7.65 6.05 16.30
CA ILE A 517 8.80 5.88 15.41
C ILE A 517 10.09 6.13 16.19
N ASN A 518 10.98 5.12 16.24
CA ASN A 518 12.35 5.27 16.75
C ASN A 518 13.35 5.19 15.60
N LEU A 519 14.25 6.16 15.50
CA LEU A 519 15.25 6.22 14.44
C LEU A 519 16.57 5.64 14.93
N VAL A 520 17.10 4.64 14.22
CA VAL A 520 18.36 3.96 14.54
C VAL A 520 19.30 3.99 13.34
N PRO A 521 20.64 3.99 13.55
CA PRO A 521 21.59 3.91 12.44
C PRO A 521 21.59 2.53 11.77
N ASP A 522 21.29 1.48 12.54
CA ASP A 522 21.27 0.09 12.06
C ASP A 522 20.27 -0.72 12.89
N TYR A 523 19.72 -1.78 12.31
CA TYR A 523 18.82 -2.72 12.96
C TYR A 523 19.32 -4.13 12.66
N HIS A 524 19.65 -4.86 13.73
CA HIS A 524 20.16 -6.23 13.66
C HIS A 524 21.49 -6.35 12.88
N LYS A 525 22.42 -5.41 13.12
CA LYS A 525 23.73 -5.38 12.43
C LYS A 525 24.52 -6.69 12.58
N ASP A 526 24.72 -7.15 13.80
CA ASP A 526 25.55 -8.33 14.10
C ASP A 526 24.86 -9.61 13.65
N GLN A 527 23.54 -9.67 13.84
CA GLN A 527 22.66 -10.71 13.31
C GLN A 527 22.76 -10.82 11.78
N CYS A 528 22.63 -9.71 11.06
CA CYS A 528 22.75 -9.71 9.61
C CYS A 528 24.17 -10.03 9.14
N HIS A 529 25.20 -9.58 9.87
CA HIS A 529 26.57 -9.96 9.59
C HIS A 529 26.77 -11.48 9.69
N PHE A 530 26.22 -12.11 10.74
CA PHE A 530 26.20 -13.56 10.89
C PHE A 530 25.56 -14.25 9.67
N TRP A 531 24.34 -13.85 9.28
CA TRP A 531 23.63 -14.48 8.17
C TRP A 531 24.32 -14.30 6.82
N ILE A 532 24.92 -13.14 6.56
CA ILE A 532 25.69 -12.88 5.34
C ILE A 532 26.92 -13.79 5.28
N LEU A 533 27.67 -13.91 6.37
CA LEU A 533 28.85 -14.78 6.42
C LEU A 533 28.46 -16.26 6.31
N ALA A 534 27.34 -16.66 6.91
CA ALA A 534 26.82 -18.02 6.81
C ALA A 534 26.46 -18.35 5.35
N ALA A 535 25.82 -17.42 4.62
CA ALA A 535 25.46 -17.60 3.22
C ALA A 535 26.65 -17.71 2.28
N GLN A 536 27.76 -17.01 2.55
CA GLN A 536 28.98 -17.05 1.72
C GLN A 536 29.78 -18.36 1.84
N ARG A 537 29.49 -19.19 2.84
CA ARG A 537 30.17 -20.48 3.08
C ARG A 537 29.53 -21.64 2.31
N VAL A 538 28.40 -21.39 1.65
CA VAL A 538 27.64 -22.31 0.78
C VAL A 538 27.98 -21.99 -0.66
#